data_AF-A0AAE0Q916-F1
#
_entry.id   AF-A0AAE0Q916-F1
#
_cell.length_a   1.000
_cell.length_b   1.000
_cell.length_c   1.000
_cell.angle_alpha   90.00
_cell.angle_beta   90.00
_cell.angle_gamma   90.00
#
_symmetry.space_group_name_H-M   'P 1'
#
loop_
_entity.id
_entity.type
_entity.pdbx_description
1 polymer ?
#
loop_
_entity_poly.entity_id
_entity_poly.type
_entity_poly.pdbx_seq_one_letter_code
_entity_poly.pdbx_strand_id
1 'polypeptide(L)'
;TDPSVKLLKFADNIAVIGLIQDGDKSAYRQEIEQLAAWCSRNNLELNTLKTVEMIVDFRRYTPALPPLTIMNSTVPTVESFRFLGTTISQDLKWDTHIDATIKKAQQRLYFLRQLRKFNLPQELLIHFYSAVIESVLCTSITVWFGSATKSDMRRLQRTVRTAERIIGAPLPTLQELYTSRMVSKVGVGVKLVSKDGVASCTLSSLPDHDSFSSLPLDSATDTLLSSLSSTMDLLCPLTTIRKKNFSTAPWLSDVLRNNRRELRSAAKKWKKSKLDTDLIYYRKPLSKFSLDMTSAKTRKSLKLLHKKFLHRMLHNIFSTLLNPPAPPSPSSLTAEDFTTFYTEKIERICQTFTPLPTSSTSHIHHSASPSLTQLSTVAAEEVLQITWSCNPTTCPLDPIPSAMIQTISPDLLPFITTVINRSLTSGHVPTVFKKARVIPILKKPALDPSDISNYRPVSLSPVSDYLLQNNLHDPNQSGFKAAHSTCC
;
A
#
# COMPACT_ATOMS: atom_id res chain seq x y z
N THR A 1 -19.48 12.14 -18.26
CA THR A 1 -20.20 11.13 -17.46
C THR A 1 -21.60 11.61 -17.20
N ASP A 2 -22.58 10.85 -17.70
CA ASP A 2 -23.97 10.97 -17.28
C ASP A 2 -24.07 10.83 -15.74
N PRO A 3 -24.85 11.66 -15.01
CA PRO A 3 -24.97 11.56 -13.55
C PRO A 3 -25.49 10.19 -13.05
N SER A 4 -26.14 9.41 -13.92
CA SER A 4 -26.60 8.05 -13.65
C SER A 4 -25.47 6.99 -13.71
N VAL A 5 -24.26 7.37 -14.13
CA VAL A 5 -23.11 6.46 -14.26
C VAL A 5 -21.96 6.91 -13.36
N LYS A 6 -21.48 5.99 -12.51
CA LYS A 6 -20.32 6.17 -11.64
C LYS A 6 -19.17 5.33 -12.13
N LEU A 7 -18.00 5.96 -12.26
CA LEU A 7 -16.76 5.27 -12.60
C LEU A 7 -15.85 5.24 -11.36
N LEU A 8 -15.48 4.03 -10.94
CA LEU A 8 -14.55 3.78 -9.84
C LEU A 8 -13.26 3.22 -10.42
N LYS A 9 -12.11 3.73 -9.96
CA LYS A 9 -10.82 3.29 -10.45
C LYS A 9 -9.83 3.00 -9.33
N PHE A 10 -9.10 1.90 -9.48
CA PHE A 10 -7.94 1.57 -8.67
C PHE A 10 -6.86 0.90 -9.53
N ALA A 11 -5.79 1.64 -9.81
CA ALA A 11 -4.75 1.23 -10.77
C ALA A 11 -5.34 0.83 -12.14
N ASP A 12 -5.15 -0.41 -12.56
CA ASP A 12 -5.70 -0.99 -13.80
C ASP A 12 -7.14 -1.50 -13.68
N ASN A 13 -7.69 -1.58 -12.45
CA ASN A 13 -9.06 -2.03 -12.24
C ASN A 13 -10.01 -0.84 -12.34
N ILE A 14 -10.89 -0.87 -13.34
CA ILE A 14 -11.96 0.11 -13.53
C ILE A 14 -13.29 -0.62 -13.33
N ALA A 15 -14.19 -0.02 -12.56
CA ALA A 15 -15.57 -0.45 -12.43
C ALA A 15 -16.49 0.69 -12.89
N VAL A 16 -17.32 0.41 -13.89
CA VAL A 16 -18.37 1.32 -14.37
C VAL A 16 -19.69 0.82 -13.83
N ILE A 17 -20.39 1.68 -13.09
CA ILE A 17 -21.66 1.38 -12.41
C ILE A 17 -22.70 2.32 -13.01
N GLY A 18 -23.60 1.79 -13.82
CA GLY A 18 -24.73 2.55 -14.36
C GLY A 18 -26.05 2.09 -13.76
N LEU A 19 -26.97 3.02 -13.57
CA LEU A 19 -28.36 2.71 -13.24
C LEU A 19 -29.10 2.24 -14.50
N ILE A 20 -29.84 1.14 -14.40
CA ILE A 20 -30.76 0.67 -15.46
C ILE A 20 -32.17 1.04 -15.03
N GLN A 21 -32.84 1.93 -15.78
CA GLN A 21 -34.24 2.31 -15.54
C GLN A 21 -35.10 1.78 -16.68
N ASP A 22 -36.23 1.13 -16.36
CA ASP A 22 -37.18 0.61 -17.35
C ASP A 22 -36.58 -0.30 -18.44
N GLY A 23 -35.48 -0.98 -18.11
CA GLY A 23 -34.75 -1.84 -19.06
C GLY A 23 -33.80 -1.07 -19.99
N ASP A 24 -33.77 0.25 -19.90
CA ASP A 24 -32.82 1.09 -20.60
C ASP A 24 -31.46 1.09 -19.89
N LYS A 25 -30.45 0.63 -20.60
CA LYS A 25 -29.04 0.64 -20.19
C LYS A 25 -28.17 1.49 -21.12
N SER A 26 -28.78 2.39 -21.89
CA SER A 26 -28.11 3.18 -22.92
C SER A 26 -27.05 4.10 -22.32
N ALA A 27 -27.32 4.77 -21.18
CA ALA A 27 -26.33 5.60 -20.49
C ALA A 27 -25.09 4.80 -20.07
N TYR A 28 -25.30 3.62 -19.47
CA TYR A 28 -24.23 2.69 -19.10
C TYR A 28 -23.42 2.21 -20.31
N ARG A 29 -24.10 1.81 -21.39
CA ARG A 29 -23.46 1.35 -22.63
C ARG A 29 -22.67 2.45 -23.31
N GLN A 30 -23.25 3.63 -23.42
CA GLN A 30 -22.61 4.79 -24.03
C GLN A 30 -21.35 5.16 -23.25
N GLU A 31 -21.36 5.11 -21.93
CA GLU A 31 -20.17 5.36 -21.12
C GLU A 31 -19.09 4.27 -21.34
N ILE A 32 -19.47 3.01 -21.50
CA ILE A 32 -18.54 1.93 -21.85
C ILE A 32 -17.93 2.12 -23.23
N GLU A 33 -18.73 2.49 -24.23
CA GLU A 33 -18.27 2.77 -25.58
C GLU A 33 -17.32 3.97 -25.60
N GLN A 34 -17.65 5.03 -24.87
CA GLN A 34 -16.78 6.19 -24.68
C GLN A 34 -15.47 5.80 -24.00
N LEU A 35 -15.52 4.96 -22.97
CA LEU A 35 -14.34 4.44 -22.29
C LEU A 35 -13.48 3.59 -23.22
N ALA A 36 -14.07 2.68 -24.01
CA ALA A 36 -13.36 1.83 -24.96
C ALA A 36 -12.74 2.64 -26.11
N ALA A 37 -13.48 3.62 -26.65
CA ALA A 37 -12.96 4.54 -27.66
C ALA A 37 -11.85 5.44 -27.10
N TRP A 38 -11.97 5.86 -25.84
CA TRP A 38 -10.91 6.61 -25.16
C TRP A 38 -9.67 5.75 -24.95
N CYS A 39 -9.80 4.52 -24.44
CA CYS A 39 -8.69 3.58 -24.30
C CYS A 39 -7.99 3.35 -25.63
N SER A 40 -8.76 3.10 -26.71
CA SER A 40 -8.22 2.90 -28.06
C SER A 40 -7.44 4.12 -28.56
N ARG A 41 -7.99 5.34 -28.40
CA ARG A 41 -7.30 6.60 -28.76
C ARG A 41 -6.02 6.84 -27.95
N ASN A 42 -5.96 6.30 -26.74
CA ASN A 42 -4.84 6.48 -25.81
C ASN A 42 -3.87 5.29 -25.82
N ASN A 43 -3.93 4.42 -26.85
CA ASN A 43 -3.09 3.22 -26.99
C ASN A 43 -3.16 2.29 -25.76
N LEU A 44 -4.32 2.22 -25.11
CA LEU A 44 -4.62 1.30 -24.01
C LEU A 44 -5.52 0.18 -24.52
N GLU A 45 -5.08 -1.06 -24.34
CA GLU A 45 -5.87 -2.23 -24.71
C GLU A 45 -6.70 -2.73 -23.53
N LEU A 46 -8.03 -2.83 -23.72
CA LEU A 46 -8.92 -3.39 -22.72
C LEU A 46 -8.82 -4.91 -22.71
N ASN A 47 -8.53 -5.50 -21.55
CA ASN A 47 -8.49 -6.96 -21.41
C ASN A 47 -9.92 -7.52 -21.25
N THR A 48 -10.59 -7.76 -22.37
CA THR A 48 -11.97 -8.29 -22.42
C THR A 48 -12.12 -9.66 -21.74
N LEU A 49 -11.05 -10.46 -21.67
CA LEU A 49 -11.04 -11.75 -20.97
C LEU A 49 -11.16 -11.62 -19.44
N LYS A 50 -10.74 -10.49 -18.87
CA LYS A 50 -10.85 -10.19 -17.44
C LYS A 50 -12.05 -9.32 -17.09
N THR A 51 -12.64 -8.66 -18.09
CA THR A 51 -13.82 -7.84 -17.92
C THR A 51 -15.05 -8.73 -17.76
N VAL A 52 -15.90 -8.39 -16.79
CA VAL A 52 -17.16 -9.09 -16.52
C VAL A 52 -18.26 -8.05 -16.31
N GLU A 53 -19.49 -8.39 -16.69
CA GLU A 53 -20.69 -7.62 -16.38
C GLU A 53 -21.40 -8.28 -15.19
N MET A 54 -21.78 -7.54 -14.16
CA MET A 54 -22.62 -8.05 -13.08
C MET A 54 -23.85 -7.15 -12.97
N ILE A 55 -25.03 -7.75 -13.07
CA ILE A 55 -26.31 -7.03 -13.02
C ILE A 55 -26.94 -7.28 -11.66
N VAL A 56 -27.23 -6.20 -10.93
CA VAL A 56 -27.92 -6.26 -9.64
C VAL A 56 -29.38 -5.87 -9.88
N ASP A 57 -30.28 -6.85 -9.83
CA ASP A 57 -31.71 -6.65 -10.00
C ASP A 57 -32.50 -7.46 -8.97
N PHE A 58 -33.35 -6.77 -8.20
CA PHE A 58 -34.18 -7.37 -7.14
C PHE A 58 -35.65 -7.54 -7.57
N ARG A 59 -35.99 -7.25 -8.83
CA ARG A 59 -37.33 -7.45 -9.36
C ARG A 59 -37.62 -8.95 -9.48
N ARG A 60 -38.89 -9.33 -9.30
CA ARG A 60 -39.35 -10.74 -9.44
C ARG A 60 -39.32 -11.22 -10.89
N TYR A 61 -39.45 -10.29 -11.84
CA TYR A 61 -39.36 -10.54 -13.26
C TYR A 61 -38.28 -9.63 -13.83
N THR A 62 -37.20 -10.24 -14.31
CA THR A 62 -36.08 -9.52 -14.93
C THR A 62 -36.22 -9.65 -16.44
N PRO A 63 -36.44 -8.54 -17.17
CA PRO A 63 -36.41 -8.59 -18.62
C PRO A 63 -35.03 -9.05 -19.10
N ALA A 64 -34.99 -9.92 -20.11
CA ALA A 64 -33.73 -10.37 -20.69
C ALA A 64 -33.00 -9.18 -21.31
N LEU A 65 -31.85 -8.83 -20.73
CA LEU A 65 -31.03 -7.75 -21.23
C LEU A 65 -30.05 -8.30 -22.29
N PRO A 66 -29.88 -7.61 -23.43
CA PRO A 66 -28.93 -8.03 -24.45
C PRO A 66 -27.50 -8.00 -23.89
N PRO A 67 -26.62 -8.94 -24.28
CA PRO A 67 -25.27 -9.03 -23.74
C PRO A 67 -24.46 -7.76 -24.02
N LEU A 68 -23.54 -7.43 -23.12
CA LEU A 68 -22.60 -6.33 -23.34
C LEU A 68 -21.51 -6.76 -24.32
N THR A 69 -21.22 -5.93 -25.32
CA THR A 69 -20.14 -6.15 -26.28
C THR A 69 -19.15 -5.00 -26.21
N ILE A 70 -17.87 -5.31 -26.07
CA ILE A 70 -16.77 -4.34 -26.09
C ILE A 70 -15.82 -4.75 -27.23
N MET A 71 -15.57 -3.85 -28.19
CA MET A 71 -14.69 -4.10 -29.34
C MET A 71 -15.00 -5.43 -30.06
N ASN A 72 -16.28 -5.68 -30.35
CA ASN A 72 -16.81 -6.92 -30.95
C ASN A 72 -16.64 -8.20 -30.12
N SER A 73 -16.13 -8.12 -28.88
CA SER A 73 -16.06 -9.24 -27.93
C SER A 73 -17.24 -9.19 -26.96
N THR A 74 -17.92 -10.32 -26.77
CA THR A 74 -19.01 -10.41 -25.77
C THR A 74 -18.42 -10.51 -24.37
N VAL A 75 -18.84 -9.62 -23.47
CA VAL A 75 -18.44 -9.62 -22.06
C VAL A 75 -19.33 -10.63 -21.30
N PRO A 76 -18.75 -11.58 -20.56
CA PRO A 76 -19.53 -12.53 -19.80
C PRO A 76 -20.25 -11.86 -18.63
N THR A 77 -21.55 -12.15 -18.49
CA THR A 77 -22.32 -11.80 -17.29
C THR A 77 -22.01 -12.79 -16.17
N VAL A 78 -21.78 -12.30 -14.95
CA VAL A 78 -21.43 -13.12 -13.78
C VAL A 78 -22.35 -12.82 -12.60
N GLU A 79 -22.58 -13.84 -11.77
CA GLU A 79 -23.36 -13.68 -10.53
C GLU A 79 -22.55 -13.11 -9.37
N SER A 80 -21.22 -13.25 -9.43
CA SER A 80 -20.31 -12.66 -8.45
C SER A 80 -18.94 -12.43 -9.06
N PHE A 81 -18.22 -11.44 -8.53
CA PHE A 81 -16.84 -11.18 -8.94
C PHE A 81 -16.02 -10.64 -7.77
N ARG A 82 -14.69 -10.72 -7.91
CA ARG A 82 -13.75 -10.25 -6.89
C ARG A 82 -13.21 -8.87 -7.25
N PHE A 83 -13.53 -7.87 -6.43
CA PHE A 83 -13.04 -6.50 -6.56
C PHE A 83 -12.16 -6.12 -5.36
N LEU A 84 -10.92 -5.71 -5.60
CA LEU A 84 -9.94 -5.30 -4.57
C LEU A 84 -9.84 -6.28 -3.38
N GLY A 85 -9.89 -7.58 -3.70
CA GLY A 85 -9.78 -8.64 -2.70
C GLY A 85 -11.10 -9.08 -2.06
N THR A 86 -12.20 -8.36 -2.28
CA THR A 86 -13.54 -8.62 -1.73
C THR A 86 -14.45 -9.19 -2.81
N THR A 87 -15.20 -10.25 -2.51
CA THR A 87 -16.16 -10.83 -3.47
C THR A 87 -17.51 -10.16 -3.30
N ILE A 88 -18.09 -9.66 -4.40
CA ILE A 88 -19.40 -9.01 -4.42
C ILE A 88 -20.31 -9.91 -5.26
N SER A 89 -21.49 -10.22 -4.73
CA SER A 89 -22.52 -11.02 -5.40
C SER A 89 -23.65 -10.14 -5.91
N GLN A 90 -24.32 -10.57 -6.98
CA GLN A 90 -25.44 -9.86 -7.61
C GLN A 90 -26.63 -9.67 -6.68
N ASP A 91 -26.82 -10.56 -5.71
CA ASP A 91 -27.86 -10.49 -4.69
C ASP A 91 -27.45 -9.65 -3.46
N LEU A 92 -26.26 -9.04 -3.52
CA LEU A 92 -25.61 -8.26 -2.45
C LEU A 92 -25.49 -9.03 -1.12
N LYS A 93 -25.58 -10.36 -1.15
CA LYS A 93 -25.23 -11.19 -0.01
C LYS A 93 -23.71 -11.40 0.05
N TRP A 94 -23.24 -11.68 1.27
CA TRP A 94 -21.81 -11.79 1.57
C TRP A 94 -21.37 -13.22 1.84
N ASP A 95 -22.25 -14.21 1.73
CA ASP A 95 -21.98 -15.62 2.03
C ASP A 95 -20.80 -16.17 1.20
N THR A 96 -20.75 -15.93 -0.11
CA THR A 96 -19.62 -16.33 -0.97
C THR A 96 -18.28 -15.77 -0.47
N HIS A 97 -18.26 -14.49 -0.12
CA HIS A 97 -17.05 -13.83 0.41
C HIS A 97 -16.68 -14.34 1.80
N ILE A 98 -17.68 -14.53 2.66
CA ILE A 98 -17.53 -15.02 4.03
C ILE A 98 -17.01 -16.46 4.02
N ASP A 99 -17.52 -17.32 3.15
CA ASP A 99 -17.09 -18.71 2.99
C ASP A 99 -15.63 -18.78 2.56
N ALA A 100 -15.24 -17.99 1.57
CA ALA A 100 -13.85 -17.89 1.14
C ALA A 100 -12.95 -17.37 2.27
N THR A 101 -13.42 -16.40 3.05
CA THR A 101 -12.69 -15.81 4.19
C THR A 101 -12.53 -16.82 5.33
N ILE A 102 -13.60 -17.54 5.69
CA ILE A 102 -13.59 -18.60 6.70
C ILE A 102 -12.65 -19.73 6.26
N LYS A 103 -12.73 -20.19 5.00
CA LYS A 103 -11.86 -21.25 4.47
C LYS A 103 -10.39 -20.87 4.61
N LYS A 104 -10.03 -19.63 4.24
CA LYS A 104 -8.66 -19.11 4.41
C LYS A 104 -8.24 -19.03 5.88
N ALA A 105 -9.13 -18.57 6.76
CA ALA A 105 -8.84 -18.49 8.20
C ALA A 105 -8.69 -19.88 8.83
N GLN A 106 -9.49 -20.86 8.40
CA GLN A 106 -9.42 -22.26 8.85
C GLN A 106 -8.13 -22.95 8.43
N GLN A 107 -7.65 -22.72 7.20
CA GLN A 107 -6.32 -23.17 6.77
C GLN A 107 -5.23 -22.63 7.71
N ARG A 108 -5.37 -21.38 8.18
CA ARG A 108 -4.40 -20.74 9.08
C ARG A 108 -4.52 -21.22 10.53
N LEU A 109 -5.71 -21.64 10.97
CA LEU A 109 -5.91 -22.32 12.26
C LEU A 109 -5.11 -23.62 12.38
N TYR A 110 -4.86 -24.33 11.27
CA TYR A 110 -3.99 -25.50 11.29
C TYR A 110 -2.60 -25.15 11.83
N PHE A 111 -1.98 -24.09 11.33
CA PHE A 111 -0.67 -23.64 11.82
C PHE A 111 -0.73 -23.20 13.27
N LEU A 112 -1.78 -22.50 13.70
CA LEU A 112 -1.97 -22.17 15.12
C LEU A 112 -1.99 -23.43 16.01
N ARG A 113 -2.66 -24.50 15.57
CA ARG A 113 -2.64 -25.80 16.28
C ARG A 113 -1.24 -26.40 16.33
N GLN A 114 -0.50 -26.36 15.22
CA GLN A 114 0.87 -26.86 15.19
C GLN A 114 1.78 -26.07 16.14
N LEU A 115 1.71 -24.74 16.13
CA LEU A 115 2.46 -23.89 17.06
C LEU A 115 2.11 -24.20 18.52
N ARG A 116 0.84 -24.48 18.83
CA ARG A 116 0.44 -24.93 20.16
C ARG A 116 1.06 -26.29 20.53
N LYS A 117 1.09 -27.25 19.59
CA LYS A 117 1.74 -28.57 19.78
C LYS A 117 3.25 -28.44 20.05
N PHE A 118 3.91 -27.46 19.44
CA PHE A 118 5.31 -27.14 19.72
C PHE A 118 5.53 -26.39 21.05
N ASN A 119 4.50 -26.30 21.91
CA ASN A 119 4.55 -25.66 23.23
C ASN A 119 4.98 -24.19 23.16
N LEU A 120 4.56 -23.45 22.13
CA LEU A 120 4.81 -22.02 22.08
C LEU A 120 4.05 -21.29 23.22
N PRO A 121 4.66 -20.27 23.85
CA PRO A 121 4.01 -19.42 24.82
C PRO A 121 2.70 -18.82 24.29
N GLN A 122 1.71 -18.74 25.17
CA GLN A 122 0.37 -18.24 24.86
C GLN A 122 0.40 -16.85 24.20
N GLU A 123 1.24 -15.94 24.70
CA GLU A 123 1.40 -14.61 24.12
C GLU A 123 1.82 -14.65 22.64
N LEU A 124 2.74 -15.54 22.25
CA LEU A 124 3.16 -15.67 20.85
C LEU A 124 2.04 -16.21 19.96
N LEU A 125 1.18 -17.07 20.52
CA LEU A 125 0.01 -17.58 19.80
C LEU A 125 -1.04 -16.48 19.55
N ILE A 126 -1.23 -15.58 20.51
CA ILE A 126 -2.09 -14.39 20.33
C ILE A 126 -1.54 -13.49 19.22
N HIS A 127 -0.23 -13.23 19.24
CA HIS A 127 0.41 -12.43 18.18
C HIS A 127 0.28 -13.08 16.80
N PHE A 128 0.46 -14.41 16.73
CA PHE A 128 0.25 -15.17 15.50
C PHE A 128 -1.20 -15.06 15.01
N TYR A 129 -2.17 -15.23 15.91
CA TYR A 129 -3.59 -15.07 15.59
C TYR A 129 -3.87 -13.69 14.99
N SER A 130 -3.47 -12.61 15.65
CA SER A 130 -3.73 -11.25 15.17
C SER A 130 -3.05 -10.97 13.82
N ALA A 131 -1.83 -11.46 13.62
CA ALA A 131 -1.07 -11.26 12.38
C ALA A 131 -1.61 -12.07 11.19
N VAL A 132 -1.99 -13.31 11.43
CA VAL A 132 -2.21 -14.29 10.35
C VAL A 132 -3.68 -14.63 10.19
N ILE A 133 -4.45 -14.77 11.26
CA ILE A 133 -5.85 -15.21 11.20
C ILE A 133 -6.80 -14.01 11.22
N GLU A 134 -6.66 -13.14 12.22
CA GLU A 134 -7.46 -11.92 12.37
C GLU A 134 -7.30 -11.00 11.15
N SER A 135 -6.09 -10.89 10.58
CA SER A 135 -5.85 -10.08 9.38
C SER A 135 -6.72 -10.50 8.20
N VAL A 136 -6.93 -11.82 8.01
CA VAL A 136 -7.84 -12.34 6.97
C VAL A 136 -9.29 -12.03 7.31
N LEU A 137 -9.70 -12.36 8.55
CA LEU A 137 -11.07 -12.15 9.00
C LEU A 137 -11.48 -10.68 8.96
N CYS A 138 -10.52 -9.78 9.14
CA CYS A 138 -10.77 -8.36 9.20
C CYS A 138 -10.39 -7.58 7.92
N THR A 139 -9.98 -8.27 6.85
CA THR A 139 -9.72 -7.62 5.56
C THR A 139 -11.01 -7.00 5.02
N SER A 140 -10.99 -5.69 4.78
CA SER A 140 -12.15 -4.91 4.33
C SER A 140 -13.42 -5.13 5.17
N ILE A 141 -13.29 -5.50 6.45
CA ILE A 141 -14.42 -5.85 7.33
C ILE A 141 -15.45 -4.73 7.47
N THR A 142 -14.99 -3.49 7.28
CA THR A 142 -15.83 -2.28 7.29
C THR A 142 -16.82 -2.21 6.12
N VAL A 143 -16.63 -3.00 5.06
CA VAL A 143 -17.49 -3.02 3.87
C VAL A 143 -18.61 -4.04 4.02
N TRP A 144 -18.28 -5.26 4.44
CA TRP A 144 -19.20 -6.40 4.32
C TRP A 144 -19.77 -6.87 5.66
N PHE A 145 -19.08 -6.67 6.78
CA PHE A 145 -19.49 -7.28 8.06
C PHE A 145 -20.78 -6.68 8.62
N GLY A 146 -20.99 -5.38 8.48
CA GLY A 146 -22.23 -4.72 8.92
C GLY A 146 -23.48 -5.21 8.18
N SER A 147 -23.32 -5.74 6.97
CA SER A 147 -24.42 -6.29 6.15
C SER A 147 -24.50 -7.82 6.19
N ALA A 148 -23.65 -8.48 6.98
CA ALA A 148 -23.68 -9.93 7.12
C ALA A 148 -24.88 -10.39 7.96
N THR A 149 -25.42 -11.58 7.67
CA THR A 149 -26.54 -12.11 8.46
C THR A 149 -26.09 -12.48 9.88
N LYS A 150 -27.02 -12.52 10.84
CA LYS A 150 -26.74 -13.06 12.19
C LYS A 150 -26.20 -14.49 12.15
N SER A 151 -26.56 -15.28 11.13
CA SER A 151 -26.02 -16.64 10.95
C SER A 151 -24.55 -16.58 10.56
N ASP A 152 -24.20 -15.74 9.57
CA ASP A 152 -22.82 -15.59 9.09
C ASP A 152 -21.89 -14.97 10.13
N MET A 153 -22.36 -13.96 10.86
CA MET A 153 -21.63 -13.41 12.01
C MET A 153 -21.30 -14.50 13.03
N ARG A 154 -22.25 -15.41 13.31
CA ARG A 154 -22.01 -16.56 14.20
C ARG A 154 -21.00 -17.53 13.59
N ARG A 155 -21.07 -17.84 12.29
CA ARG A 155 -20.11 -18.71 11.59
C ARG A 155 -18.69 -18.16 11.66
N LEU A 156 -18.51 -16.86 11.40
CA LEU A 156 -17.23 -16.17 11.51
C LEU A 156 -16.71 -16.20 12.96
N GLN A 157 -17.56 -15.89 13.94
CA GLN A 157 -17.18 -15.89 15.35
C GLN A 157 -16.77 -17.29 15.85
N ARG A 158 -17.29 -18.38 15.29
CA ARG A 158 -16.82 -19.76 15.60
C ARG A 158 -15.34 -19.96 15.26
N THR A 159 -14.83 -19.27 14.24
CA THR A 159 -13.41 -19.32 13.87
C THR A 159 -12.56 -18.68 14.96
N VAL A 160 -12.97 -17.50 15.46
CA VAL A 160 -12.34 -16.82 16.61
C VAL A 160 -12.40 -17.71 17.86
N ARG A 161 -13.57 -18.24 18.20
CA ARG A 161 -13.74 -19.16 19.36
C ARG A 161 -12.89 -20.41 19.28
N THR A 162 -12.61 -20.88 18.06
CA THR A 162 -11.70 -22.01 17.87
C THR A 162 -10.25 -21.60 18.13
N ALA A 163 -9.83 -20.41 17.71
CA ALA A 163 -8.53 -19.86 18.08
C ALA A 163 -8.42 -19.66 19.60
N GLU A 164 -9.43 -19.09 20.25
CA GLU A 164 -9.48 -18.92 21.72
C GLU A 164 -9.23 -20.25 22.44
N ARG A 165 -9.91 -21.32 22.03
CA ARG A 165 -9.73 -22.66 22.59
C ARG A 165 -8.32 -23.23 22.37
N ILE A 166 -7.71 -23.00 21.21
CA ILE A 166 -6.35 -23.47 20.92
C ILE A 166 -5.31 -22.70 21.74
N ILE A 167 -5.52 -21.39 21.90
CA ILE A 167 -4.60 -20.49 22.61
C ILE A 167 -4.77 -20.61 24.13
N GLY A 168 -5.99 -20.86 24.60
CA GLY A 168 -6.37 -20.84 26.02
C GLY A 168 -6.50 -19.42 26.59
N ALA A 169 -6.77 -18.42 25.75
CA ALA A 169 -6.95 -17.02 26.15
C ALA A 169 -8.15 -16.39 25.43
N PRO A 170 -8.84 -15.41 26.05
CA PRO A 170 -9.89 -14.65 25.38
C PRO A 170 -9.29 -13.82 24.23
N LEU A 171 -10.02 -13.72 23.13
CA LEU A 171 -9.68 -12.90 21.98
C LEU A 171 -10.79 -11.89 21.70
N PRO A 172 -10.49 -10.72 21.12
CA PRO A 172 -11.52 -9.76 20.74
C PRO A 172 -12.56 -10.38 19.82
N THR A 173 -13.83 -10.05 20.03
CA THR A 173 -14.90 -10.51 19.14
C THR A 173 -14.80 -9.79 17.79
N LEU A 174 -15.34 -10.41 16.73
CA LEU A 174 -15.36 -9.72 15.42
C LEU A 174 -16.22 -8.46 15.44
N GLN A 175 -17.24 -8.42 16.30
CA GLN A 175 -18.04 -7.22 16.52
C GLN A 175 -17.20 -6.09 17.11
N GLU A 176 -16.39 -6.36 18.15
CA GLU A 176 -15.47 -5.37 18.74
C GLU A 176 -14.45 -4.87 17.72
N LEU A 177 -13.87 -5.78 16.93
CA LEU A 177 -12.90 -5.43 15.89
C LEU A 177 -13.52 -4.61 14.76
N TYR A 178 -14.75 -4.94 14.35
CA TYR A 178 -15.51 -4.16 13.38
C TYR A 178 -15.81 -2.75 13.91
N THR A 179 -16.36 -2.63 15.12
CA THR A 179 -16.66 -1.34 15.74
C THR A 179 -15.40 -0.49 15.91
N SER A 180 -14.31 -1.08 16.40
CA SER A 180 -13.01 -0.39 16.55
C SER A 180 -12.49 0.14 15.20
N ARG A 181 -12.59 -0.64 14.13
CA ARG A 181 -12.16 -0.22 12.79
C ARG A 181 -13.10 0.80 12.15
N MET A 182 -14.41 0.72 12.42
CA MET A 182 -15.38 1.75 12.04
C MET A 182 -15.04 3.08 12.70
N VAL A 183 -14.84 3.09 14.02
CA VAL A 183 -14.44 4.30 14.77
C VAL A 183 -13.11 4.83 14.28
N SER A 184 -12.12 3.97 14.06
CA SER A 184 -10.83 4.40 13.50
C SER A 184 -10.98 4.98 12.11
N LYS A 185 -11.86 4.47 11.26
CA LYS A 185 -12.10 4.99 9.91
C LYS A 185 -12.80 6.36 9.94
N VAL A 186 -13.63 6.60 10.95
CA VAL A 186 -14.28 7.90 11.20
C VAL A 186 -13.33 8.89 11.90
N GLY A 187 -12.36 8.41 12.69
CA GLY A 187 -11.49 9.22 13.55
C GLY A 187 -10.03 9.36 13.11
N VAL A 188 -9.69 9.21 11.81
CA VAL A 188 -8.29 9.42 11.36
C VAL A 188 -7.98 10.92 11.30
N GLY A 189 -7.42 11.45 12.38
CA GLY A 189 -6.71 12.73 12.48
C GLY A 189 -5.50 12.57 13.41
N VAL A 190 -4.31 12.59 12.82
CA VAL A 190 -2.94 12.36 13.33
C VAL A 190 -2.65 12.79 14.79
N LYS A 191 -1.93 11.94 15.55
CA LYS A 191 -1.10 12.36 16.70
C LYS A 191 0.38 12.26 16.33
N LEU A 192 1.08 13.37 16.11
CA LEU A 192 2.56 13.46 16.09
C LEU A 192 3.02 14.92 15.99
N VAL A 193 3.92 15.31 16.90
CA VAL A 193 4.67 16.60 16.99
C VAL A 193 3.76 17.84 17.07
N SER A 194 4.06 18.78 17.96
CA SER A 194 3.27 20.02 18.03
C SER A 194 3.36 20.73 16.67
N LYS A 195 2.21 20.88 15.98
CA LYS A 195 2.08 21.62 14.72
C LYS A 195 2.81 22.96 14.78
N ASP A 196 2.60 23.67 15.89
CA ASP A 196 3.13 25.02 16.12
C ASP A 196 4.66 25.02 16.21
N GLY A 197 5.25 23.94 16.73
CA GLY A 197 6.71 23.81 16.82
C GLY A 197 7.37 23.62 15.46
N VAL A 198 6.76 22.83 14.56
CA VAL A 198 7.28 22.62 13.21
C VAL A 198 7.16 23.91 12.40
N ALA A 199 5.97 24.52 12.38
CA ALA A 199 5.73 25.77 11.65
C ALA A 199 6.68 26.89 12.11
N SER A 200 6.78 27.12 13.43
CA SER A 200 7.65 28.16 14.00
C SER A 200 9.13 27.94 13.66
N CYS A 201 9.64 26.70 13.81
CA CYS A 201 11.02 26.40 13.46
C CYS A 201 11.28 26.57 11.96
N THR A 202 10.36 26.11 11.09
CA THR A 202 10.52 26.29 9.64
C THR A 202 10.55 27.76 9.25
N LEU A 203 9.63 28.58 9.77
CA LEU A 203 9.59 30.02 9.52
C LEU A 203 10.84 30.74 10.03
N SER A 204 11.39 30.33 11.18
CA SER A 204 12.63 30.91 11.71
C SER A 204 13.87 30.61 10.86
N SER A 205 13.82 29.54 10.06
CA SER A 205 14.91 29.13 9.17
C SER A 205 14.78 29.70 7.76
N LEU A 206 13.62 30.25 7.41
CA LEU A 206 13.36 30.87 6.12
C LEU A 206 13.79 32.35 6.16
N PRO A 207 14.30 32.91 5.05
CA PRO A 207 14.46 34.34 4.93
C PRO A 207 13.08 35.03 4.96
N ASP A 208 13.09 36.35 5.19
CA ASP A 208 11.87 37.15 5.03
C ASP A 208 11.30 37.00 3.60
N HIS A 209 10.00 37.23 3.45
CA HIS A 209 9.30 36.94 2.20
C HIS A 209 9.82 37.76 1.01
N ASP A 210 10.27 38.99 1.24
CA ASP A 210 10.82 39.86 0.19
C ASP A 210 12.18 39.31 -0.30
N SER A 211 13.08 38.98 0.64
CA SER A 211 14.35 38.32 0.34
C SER A 211 14.12 36.98 -0.36
N PHE A 212 13.18 36.16 0.12
CA PHE A 212 12.82 34.89 -0.51
C PHE A 212 12.33 35.06 -1.96
N SER A 213 11.46 36.04 -2.18
CA SER A 213 10.86 36.31 -3.49
C SER A 213 11.90 36.80 -4.52
N SER A 214 12.98 37.43 -4.05
CA SER A 214 14.09 37.90 -4.90
C SER A 214 15.04 36.80 -5.38
N LEU A 215 15.09 35.64 -4.70
CA LEU A 215 15.98 34.53 -5.07
C LEU A 215 15.63 33.96 -6.45
N PRO A 216 16.56 33.36 -7.21
CA PRO A 216 16.21 32.56 -8.39
C PRO A 216 15.23 31.43 -8.03
N LEU A 217 14.35 31.02 -8.96
CA LEU A 217 13.27 30.06 -8.66
C LEU A 217 13.79 28.72 -8.10
N ASP A 218 14.82 28.14 -8.71
CA ASP A 218 15.45 26.91 -8.21
C ASP A 218 16.04 27.13 -6.81
N SER A 219 16.75 28.23 -6.59
CA SER A 219 17.32 28.57 -5.28
C SER A 219 16.25 28.79 -4.21
N ALA A 220 15.17 29.51 -4.51
CA ALA A 220 14.04 29.70 -3.60
C ALA A 220 13.39 28.37 -3.22
N THR A 221 13.22 27.47 -4.20
CA THR A 221 12.67 26.14 -3.98
C THR A 221 13.60 25.30 -3.11
N ASP A 222 14.89 25.29 -3.41
CA ASP A 222 15.90 24.57 -2.63
C ASP A 222 16.00 25.11 -1.20
N THR A 223 15.91 26.42 -0.99
CA THR A 223 15.86 27.05 0.33
C THR A 223 14.63 26.57 1.10
N LEU A 224 13.44 26.59 0.50
CA LEU A 224 12.21 26.11 1.16
C LEU A 224 12.31 24.64 1.57
N LEU A 225 12.75 23.77 0.67
CA LEU A 225 12.88 22.34 0.93
C LEU A 225 13.98 22.04 1.95
N SER A 226 15.10 22.77 1.92
CA SER A 226 16.20 22.62 2.88
C SER A 226 15.81 23.11 4.27
N SER A 227 15.05 24.20 4.38
CA SER A 227 14.47 24.70 5.64
C SER A 227 13.52 23.67 6.25
N LEU A 228 12.67 23.05 5.42
CA LEU A 228 11.79 21.95 5.83
C LEU A 228 12.57 20.73 6.33
N SER A 229 13.57 20.27 5.58
CA SER A 229 14.41 19.11 5.95
C SER A 229 15.21 19.38 7.22
N SER A 230 15.87 20.54 7.32
CA SER A 230 16.69 20.90 8.48
C SER A 230 15.86 21.06 9.75
N THR A 231 14.62 21.55 9.64
CA THR A 231 13.69 21.59 10.78
C THR A 231 13.34 20.18 11.26
N MET A 232 13.16 19.22 10.36
CA MET A 232 12.97 17.82 10.74
C MET A 232 14.22 17.21 11.36
N ASP A 233 15.40 17.49 10.84
CA ASP A 233 16.66 17.03 11.43
C ASP A 233 16.89 17.63 12.83
N LEU A 234 16.41 18.87 13.08
CA LEU A 234 16.48 19.52 14.38
C LEU A 234 15.46 18.93 15.37
N LEU A 235 14.20 18.79 14.96
CA LEU A 235 13.11 18.34 15.83
C LEU A 235 13.11 16.81 16.02
N CYS A 236 13.67 16.08 15.06
CA CYS A 236 13.73 14.62 15.00
C CYS A 236 15.13 14.13 14.55
N PRO A 237 16.19 14.39 15.32
CA PRO A 237 17.55 14.10 14.90
C PRO A 237 17.76 12.61 14.63
N LEU A 238 18.47 12.32 13.53
CA LEU A 238 18.88 10.96 13.18
C LEU A 238 19.82 10.41 14.25
N THR A 239 19.27 9.63 15.16
CA THR A 239 20.10 8.93 16.14
C THR A 239 20.79 7.75 15.46
N THR A 240 22.12 7.81 15.35
CA THR A 240 22.93 6.64 14.98
C THR A 240 22.78 5.59 16.06
N ILE A 241 21.88 4.63 15.83
CA ILE A 241 21.80 3.43 16.64
C ILE A 241 23.03 2.62 16.24
N ARG A 242 24.04 2.53 17.12
CA ARG A 242 25.01 1.43 17.01
C ARG A 242 24.17 0.17 16.92
N LYS A 243 24.21 -0.52 15.77
CA LYS A 243 23.88 -1.94 15.73
C LYS A 243 24.80 -2.54 16.78
N LYS A 244 24.28 -2.72 18.01
CA LYS A 244 24.95 -3.55 18.99
C LYS A 244 25.20 -4.82 18.19
N ASN A 245 26.47 -5.18 17.99
CA ASN A 245 26.81 -6.55 17.71
C ASN A 245 26.08 -7.28 18.81
N PHE A 246 24.92 -7.83 18.49
CA PHE A 246 24.14 -8.53 19.47
C PHE A 246 25.13 -9.57 19.95
N SER A 247 25.47 -9.52 21.24
CA SER A 247 26.06 -10.68 21.89
C SER A 247 25.28 -11.85 21.32
N THR A 248 25.93 -12.81 20.68
CA THR A 248 25.28 -13.83 19.85
C THR A 248 24.18 -14.60 20.60
N ALA A 249 24.11 -14.43 21.93
CA ALA A 249 22.96 -14.75 22.76
C ALA A 249 22.72 -13.71 23.88
N PRO A 250 21.91 -12.64 23.69
CA PRO A 250 21.63 -11.66 24.76
C PRO A 250 20.65 -12.20 25.82
N TRP A 251 20.08 -13.38 25.57
CA TRP A 251 19.32 -14.18 26.54
C TRP A 251 20.26 -14.98 27.46
N LEU A 252 21.57 -15.02 27.19
CA LEU A 252 22.56 -15.76 27.97
C LEU A 252 23.08 -14.89 29.14
N SER A 253 22.29 -14.84 30.22
CA SER A 253 22.67 -14.18 31.48
C SER A 253 23.82 -14.90 32.18
N ASP A 254 24.47 -14.24 33.15
CA ASP A 254 25.52 -14.86 33.96
C ASP A 254 25.03 -16.07 34.76
N VAL A 255 23.77 -16.04 35.20
CA VAL A 255 23.09 -17.19 35.79
C VAL A 255 23.06 -18.38 34.83
N LEU A 256 22.68 -18.17 33.56
CA LEU A 256 22.68 -19.23 32.55
C LEU A 256 24.09 -19.68 32.18
N ARG A 257 25.08 -18.78 32.19
CA ARG A 257 26.49 -19.15 31.98
C ARG A 257 26.99 -20.07 33.10
N ASN A 258 26.61 -19.80 34.35
CA ASN A 258 26.96 -20.63 35.50
C ASN A 258 26.27 -22.00 35.45
N ASN A 259 24.96 -22.04 35.15
CA ASN A 259 24.23 -23.31 34.97
C ASN A 259 24.85 -24.17 33.84
N ARG A 260 25.34 -23.52 32.76
CA ARG A 260 26.06 -24.21 31.68
C ARG A 260 27.41 -24.79 32.14
N ARG A 261 28.13 -24.11 33.05
CA ARG A 261 29.39 -24.61 33.61
C ARG A 261 29.15 -25.84 34.50
N GLU A 262 28.16 -25.77 35.38
CA GLU A 262 27.76 -26.91 36.23
C GLU A 262 27.35 -28.13 35.40
N LEU A 263 26.52 -27.91 34.38
CA LEU A 263 26.13 -28.95 33.44
C LEU A 263 27.34 -29.61 32.75
N ARG A 264 28.29 -28.80 32.28
CA ARG A 264 29.51 -29.31 31.63
C ARG A 264 30.42 -30.05 32.61
N SER A 265 30.50 -29.61 33.87
CA SER A 265 31.26 -30.29 34.92
C SER A 265 30.66 -31.68 35.21
N ALA A 266 29.35 -31.75 35.44
CA ALA A 266 28.63 -33.01 35.65
C ALA A 266 28.74 -33.95 34.44
N ALA A 267 28.63 -33.41 33.22
CA ALA A 267 28.80 -34.18 31.99
C ALA A 267 30.22 -34.77 31.84
N LYS A 268 31.26 -33.99 32.20
CA LYS A 268 32.65 -34.48 32.19
C LYS A 268 32.87 -35.58 33.24
N LYS A 269 32.31 -35.42 34.44
CA LYS A 269 32.40 -36.41 35.51
C LYS A 269 31.77 -37.74 35.08
N TRP A 270 30.53 -37.71 34.58
CA TRP A 270 29.86 -38.91 34.06
C TRP A 270 30.61 -39.53 32.87
N LYS A 271 31.11 -38.73 31.91
CA LYS A 271 31.91 -39.26 30.80
C LYS A 271 33.18 -39.98 31.25
N LYS A 272 33.76 -39.60 32.40
CA LYS A 272 34.95 -40.22 32.98
C LYS A 272 34.63 -41.47 33.80
N SER A 273 33.61 -41.41 34.65
CA SER A 273 33.26 -42.52 35.56
C SER A 273 32.36 -43.59 34.94
N LYS A 274 31.47 -43.19 34.02
CA LYS A 274 30.40 -44.01 33.44
C LYS A 274 29.48 -44.71 34.47
N LEU A 275 29.44 -44.21 35.70
CA LEU A 275 28.57 -44.73 36.76
C LEU A 275 27.15 -44.16 36.65
N ASP A 276 26.14 -44.97 36.98
CA ASP A 276 24.73 -44.56 36.97
C ASP A 276 24.42 -43.44 37.98
N THR A 277 25.12 -43.43 39.10
CA THR A 277 25.01 -42.37 40.12
C THR A 277 25.40 -41.00 39.56
N ASP A 278 26.46 -40.94 38.76
CA ASP A 278 26.90 -39.71 38.09
C ASP A 278 26.00 -39.34 36.90
N LEU A 279 25.35 -40.31 36.25
CA LEU A 279 24.33 -40.07 35.23
C LEU A 279 23.09 -39.38 35.81
N ILE A 280 22.61 -39.85 36.97
CA ILE A 280 21.49 -39.23 37.69
C ILE A 280 21.86 -37.80 38.10
N TYR A 281 23.09 -37.59 38.60
CA TYR A 281 23.59 -36.27 38.96
C TYR A 281 23.70 -35.33 37.76
N TYR A 282 24.02 -35.82 36.56
CA TYR A 282 24.05 -35.04 35.32
C TYR A 282 22.64 -34.66 34.79
N ARG A 283 21.65 -35.56 34.91
CA ARG A 283 20.28 -35.32 34.40
C ARG A 283 19.61 -34.11 35.06
N LYS A 284 19.85 -33.88 36.35
CA LYS A 284 19.21 -32.78 37.11
C LYS A 284 19.64 -31.38 36.62
N PRO A 285 20.95 -31.05 36.49
CA PRO A 285 21.42 -29.82 35.85
C PRO A 285 21.00 -29.69 34.37
N LEU A 286 20.91 -30.79 33.63
CA LEU A 286 20.50 -30.78 32.21
C LEU A 286 19.07 -30.28 32.05
N SER A 287 18.14 -30.84 32.83
CA SER A 287 16.74 -30.42 32.83
C SER A 287 16.59 -28.96 33.24
N LYS A 288 17.30 -28.53 34.29
CA LYS A 288 17.28 -27.15 34.78
C LYS A 288 17.81 -26.16 33.74
N PHE A 289 18.96 -26.45 33.14
CA PHE A 289 19.55 -25.59 32.10
C PHE A 289 18.65 -25.48 30.86
N SER A 290 18.02 -26.58 30.44
CA SER A 290 17.07 -26.58 29.31
C SER A 290 15.86 -25.67 29.58
N LEU A 291 15.28 -25.76 30.79
CA LEU A 291 14.14 -24.94 31.21
C LEU A 291 14.49 -23.45 31.29
N ASP A 292 15.61 -23.13 31.93
CA ASP A 292 16.06 -21.75 32.13
C ASP A 292 16.42 -21.10 30.78
N MET A 293 17.07 -21.85 29.88
CA MET A 293 17.44 -21.37 28.54
C MET A 293 16.19 -21.07 27.71
N THR A 294 15.18 -21.94 27.76
CA THR A 294 13.90 -21.74 27.07
C THR A 294 13.17 -20.52 27.61
N SER A 295 13.14 -20.36 28.94
CA SER A 295 12.51 -19.22 29.62
C SER A 295 13.20 -17.89 29.31
N ALA A 296 14.53 -17.87 29.19
CA ALA A 296 15.28 -16.66 28.88
C ALA A 296 15.17 -16.24 27.41
N LYS A 297 15.20 -17.21 26.47
CA LYS A 297 14.92 -16.96 25.05
C LYS A 297 13.51 -16.39 24.87
N THR A 298 12.53 -16.99 25.55
CA THR A 298 11.13 -16.54 25.54
C THR A 298 11.00 -15.10 26.05
N ARG A 299 11.47 -14.80 27.27
CA ARG A 299 11.41 -13.44 27.84
C ARG A 299 12.03 -12.37 26.95
N LYS A 300 13.15 -12.69 26.29
CA LYS A 300 13.80 -11.75 25.37
C LYS A 300 12.97 -11.55 24.09
N SER A 301 12.48 -12.63 23.49
CA SER A 301 11.59 -12.54 22.33
C SER A 301 10.37 -11.68 22.67
N LEU A 302 9.79 -11.82 23.86
CA LEU A 302 8.66 -11.03 24.35
C LEU A 302 8.99 -9.52 24.51
N LYS A 303 10.18 -9.17 25.02
CA LYS A 303 10.62 -7.76 25.14
C LYS A 303 10.83 -7.05 23.80
N LEU A 304 11.06 -7.77 22.70
CA LEU A 304 11.13 -7.20 21.35
C LEU A 304 9.74 -6.99 20.71
N LEU A 305 8.64 -7.46 21.32
CA LEU A 305 7.27 -7.45 20.75
C LEU A 305 6.54 -6.11 20.91
N HIS A 306 7.21 -4.97 20.70
CA HIS A 306 6.48 -3.70 20.64
C HIS A 306 5.65 -3.62 19.34
N LYS A 307 4.34 -3.41 19.55
CA LYS A 307 3.22 -3.59 18.63
C LYS A 307 3.31 -2.68 17.39
N LYS A 308 3.75 -3.22 16.24
CA LYS A 308 3.40 -2.82 14.84
C LYS A 308 4.28 -3.55 13.83
N PHE A 309 5.55 -3.74 14.13
CA PHE A 309 6.53 -4.34 13.22
C PHE A 309 6.32 -5.86 13.03
N LEU A 310 5.87 -6.55 14.08
CA LEU A 310 5.64 -8.00 14.07
C LEU A 310 4.44 -8.42 13.21
N HIS A 311 3.37 -7.62 13.14
CA HIS A 311 2.16 -7.97 12.38
C HIS A 311 2.48 -8.12 10.89
N ARG A 312 3.15 -7.11 10.31
CA ARG A 312 3.59 -7.13 8.91
C ARG A 312 4.68 -8.19 8.68
N MET A 313 5.63 -8.34 9.60
CA MET A 313 6.69 -9.35 9.49
C MET A 313 6.12 -10.78 9.52
N LEU A 314 5.27 -11.12 10.49
CA LEU A 314 4.65 -12.44 10.58
C LEU A 314 3.71 -12.70 9.41
N HIS A 315 2.95 -11.69 8.98
CA HIS A 315 2.14 -11.81 7.78
C HIS A 315 3.00 -12.12 6.54
N ASN A 316 4.12 -11.42 6.37
CA ASN A 316 5.04 -11.64 5.25
C ASN A 316 5.73 -13.01 5.33
N ILE A 317 6.22 -13.41 6.51
CA ILE A 317 6.83 -14.73 6.71
C ILE A 317 5.83 -15.82 6.36
N PHE A 318 4.59 -15.73 6.87
CA PHE A 318 3.58 -16.75 6.59
C PHE A 318 3.05 -16.69 5.17
N SER A 319 2.90 -15.52 4.56
CA SER A 319 2.52 -15.44 3.14
C SER A 319 3.59 -16.07 2.25
N THR A 320 4.86 -15.90 2.59
CA THR A 320 6.02 -16.54 1.95
C THR A 320 6.05 -18.04 2.20
N LEU A 321 5.75 -18.53 3.42
CA LEU A 321 5.70 -19.97 3.70
C LEU A 321 4.53 -20.67 3.02
N LEU A 322 3.39 -19.99 2.92
CA LEU A 322 2.18 -20.51 2.26
C LEU A 322 2.27 -20.44 0.74
N ASN A 323 3.00 -19.44 0.23
CA ASN A 323 3.25 -19.23 -1.20
C ASN A 323 4.77 -19.03 -1.36
N PRO A 324 5.56 -20.11 -1.29
CA PRO A 324 7.01 -20.02 -1.41
C PRO A 324 7.37 -19.27 -2.69
N PRO A 325 8.13 -18.16 -2.61
CA PRO A 325 8.64 -17.51 -3.80
C PRO A 325 9.50 -18.53 -4.55
N ALA A 326 9.51 -18.43 -5.87
CA ALA A 326 10.45 -19.19 -6.68
C ALA A 326 11.87 -18.97 -6.11
N PRO A 327 12.73 -20.01 -6.07
CA PRO A 327 14.09 -19.86 -5.58
C PRO A 327 14.75 -18.67 -6.30
N PRO A 328 15.41 -17.76 -5.57
CA PRO A 328 16.07 -16.64 -6.21
C PRO A 328 17.13 -17.20 -7.15
N SER A 329 16.91 -17.03 -8.44
CA SER A 329 18.01 -17.00 -9.39
C SER A 329 18.99 -15.91 -8.90
N PRO A 330 20.31 -16.14 -8.93
CA PRO A 330 21.28 -15.14 -8.53
C PRO A 330 21.19 -13.98 -9.53
N SER A 331 20.33 -13.01 -9.24
CA SER A 331 20.17 -11.84 -10.11
C SER A 331 21.38 -10.94 -9.91
N SER A 332 22.25 -10.87 -10.92
CA SER A 332 23.35 -9.90 -11.00
C SER A 332 22.87 -8.51 -11.41
N LEU A 333 21.56 -8.28 -11.44
CA LEU A 333 20.96 -7.04 -11.92
C LEU A 333 21.30 -5.86 -11.00
N THR A 334 21.89 -4.84 -11.60
CA THR A 334 22.27 -3.57 -10.98
C THR A 334 21.23 -2.49 -11.28
N ALA A 335 21.31 -1.36 -10.56
CA ALA A 335 20.48 -0.20 -10.87
C ALA A 335 20.74 0.33 -12.30
N GLU A 336 21.97 0.17 -12.80
CA GLU A 336 22.35 0.56 -14.16
C GLU A 336 21.61 -0.29 -15.19
N ASP A 337 21.55 -1.61 -14.99
CA ASP A 337 20.83 -2.52 -15.89
C ASP A 337 19.35 -2.10 -16.05
N PHE A 338 18.70 -1.72 -14.94
CA PHE A 338 17.32 -1.23 -14.97
C PHE A 338 17.20 0.11 -15.69
N THR A 339 18.16 1.01 -15.49
CA THR A 339 18.18 2.33 -16.13
C THR A 339 18.33 2.20 -17.63
N THR A 340 19.30 1.41 -18.09
CA THR A 340 19.52 1.10 -19.50
C THR A 340 18.30 0.45 -20.12
N PHE A 341 17.77 -0.61 -19.51
CA PHE A 341 16.62 -1.33 -20.04
C PHE A 341 15.38 -0.45 -20.17
N TYR A 342 15.05 0.36 -19.16
CA TYR A 342 13.87 1.23 -19.23
C TYR A 342 14.06 2.38 -20.24
N THR A 343 15.26 2.95 -20.33
CA THR A 343 15.55 4.02 -21.30
C THR A 343 15.49 3.49 -22.73
N GLU A 344 16.18 2.39 -23.03
CA GLU A 344 16.13 1.74 -24.36
C GLU A 344 14.72 1.28 -24.73
N LYS A 345 13.94 0.83 -23.73
CA LYS A 345 12.55 0.47 -23.97
C LYS A 345 11.71 1.67 -24.39
N ILE A 346 11.91 2.83 -23.75
CA ILE A 346 11.26 4.08 -24.15
C ILE A 346 11.69 4.44 -25.57
N GLU A 347 12.98 4.39 -25.89
CA GLU A 347 13.49 4.67 -27.24
C GLU A 347 12.89 3.75 -28.30
N ARG A 348 12.82 2.44 -28.05
CA ARG A 348 12.17 1.47 -28.95
C ARG A 348 10.68 1.77 -29.15
N ILE A 349 9.97 2.15 -28.09
CA ILE A 349 8.56 2.57 -28.18
C ILE A 349 8.45 3.87 -29.00
N CYS A 350 9.34 4.84 -28.78
CA CYS A 350 9.39 6.06 -29.58
C CYS A 350 9.62 5.77 -31.06
N GLN A 351 10.50 4.82 -31.40
CA GLN A 351 10.79 4.39 -32.77
C GLN A 351 9.63 3.66 -33.45
N THR A 352 8.74 3.00 -32.70
CA THR A 352 7.52 2.41 -33.29
C THR A 352 6.50 3.45 -33.74
N PHE A 353 6.62 4.70 -33.29
CA PHE A 353 5.83 5.79 -33.86
C PHE A 353 6.54 6.30 -35.12
N THR A 354 5.91 6.10 -36.28
CA THR A 354 6.43 6.62 -37.55
C THR A 354 6.46 8.15 -37.48
N PRO A 355 7.60 8.81 -37.77
CA PRO A 355 7.58 10.26 -37.89
C PRO A 355 6.65 10.62 -39.05
N LEU A 356 5.66 11.46 -38.79
CA LEU A 356 4.79 11.99 -39.85
C LEU A 356 5.68 12.61 -40.93
N PRO A 357 5.45 12.36 -42.23
CA PRO A 357 6.18 13.02 -43.28
C PRO A 357 6.03 14.53 -43.12
N THR A 358 7.14 15.26 -43.08
CA THR A 358 7.25 16.72 -42.98
C THR A 358 6.71 17.47 -44.21
N SER A 359 5.76 16.89 -44.95
CA SER A 359 5.30 17.43 -46.23
C SER A 359 3.83 17.14 -46.47
N SER A 360 2.96 17.77 -45.65
CA SER A 360 1.66 18.34 -46.05
C SER A 360 0.89 18.75 -44.79
N THR A 361 1.19 19.94 -44.28
CA THR A 361 0.26 20.70 -43.44
C THR A 361 -0.91 21.18 -44.30
N SER A 362 -1.77 20.28 -44.76
CA SER A 362 -3.15 20.64 -45.03
C SER A 362 -3.77 20.88 -43.66
N HIS A 363 -3.82 22.15 -43.26
CA HIS A 363 -4.46 22.65 -42.06
C HIS A 363 -5.78 21.92 -41.82
N ILE A 364 -5.80 20.98 -40.87
CA ILE A 364 -7.05 20.57 -40.24
C ILE A 364 -7.52 21.84 -39.55
N HIS A 365 -8.56 22.46 -40.11
CA HIS A 365 -9.31 23.54 -39.47
C HIS A 365 -9.99 22.96 -38.22
N HIS A 366 -9.22 22.73 -37.16
CA HIS A 366 -9.76 22.69 -35.82
C HIS A 366 -10.15 24.13 -35.48
N SER A 367 -11.45 24.37 -35.44
CA SER A 367 -12.06 25.52 -34.79
C SER A 367 -11.30 25.86 -33.51
N ALA A 368 -10.68 27.04 -33.47
CA ALA A 368 -9.91 27.64 -32.38
C ALA A 368 -9.82 26.76 -31.11
N SER A 369 -8.87 25.84 -31.08
CA SER A 369 -8.44 25.25 -29.82
C SER A 369 -7.89 26.40 -28.95
N PRO A 370 -8.21 26.47 -27.65
CA PRO A 370 -7.60 27.46 -26.79
C PRO A 370 -6.08 27.21 -26.78
N SER A 371 -5.34 28.04 -27.49
CA SER A 371 -3.89 28.11 -27.35
C SER A 371 -3.63 28.63 -25.95
N LEU A 372 -3.03 27.81 -25.08
CA LEU A 372 -2.56 28.24 -23.77
C LEU A 372 -1.40 29.23 -23.98
N THR A 373 -1.72 30.50 -24.22
CA THR A 373 -0.73 31.56 -24.49
C THR A 373 -0.06 32.04 -23.21
N GLN A 374 -0.68 31.83 -22.05
CA GLN A 374 -0.17 32.29 -20.77
C GLN A 374 -0.70 31.42 -19.61
N LEU A 375 0.16 31.14 -18.63
CA LEU A 375 -0.23 30.57 -17.34
C LEU A 375 -0.57 31.72 -16.38
N SER A 376 -1.75 31.64 -15.76
CA SER A 376 -2.18 32.59 -14.74
C SER A 376 -1.62 32.21 -13.37
N THR A 377 -1.36 33.21 -12.53
CA THR A 377 -1.04 32.99 -11.12
C THR A 377 -2.25 32.47 -10.36
N VAL A 378 -2.00 31.63 -9.36
CA VAL A 378 -2.99 31.02 -8.47
C VAL A 378 -3.07 31.83 -7.19
N ALA A 379 -4.27 32.01 -6.64
CA ALA A 379 -4.48 32.69 -5.37
C ALA A 379 -3.96 31.84 -4.20
N ALA A 380 -3.51 32.48 -3.12
CA ALA A 380 -2.99 31.76 -1.94
C ALA A 380 -4.06 30.82 -1.35
N GLU A 381 -5.31 31.24 -1.30
CA GLU A 381 -6.43 30.45 -0.81
C GLU A 381 -6.66 29.20 -1.66
N GLU A 382 -6.49 29.31 -2.98
CA GLU A 382 -6.62 28.20 -3.92
C GLU A 382 -5.49 27.19 -3.73
N VAL A 383 -4.24 27.66 -3.55
CA VAL A 383 -3.09 26.81 -3.21
C VAL A 383 -3.37 26.04 -1.91
N LEU A 384 -3.95 26.68 -0.90
CA LEU A 384 -4.27 26.04 0.38
C LEU A 384 -5.35 24.96 0.23
N GLN A 385 -6.43 25.26 -0.51
CA GLN A 385 -7.51 24.30 -0.79
C GLN A 385 -6.99 23.07 -1.54
N ILE A 386 -6.17 23.29 -2.58
CA ILE A 386 -5.55 22.19 -3.33
C ILE A 386 -4.71 21.34 -2.38
N THR A 387 -3.85 21.98 -1.58
CA THR A 387 -2.96 21.28 -0.63
C THR A 387 -3.74 20.38 0.34
N TRP A 388 -4.87 20.84 0.88
CA TRP A 388 -5.72 20.05 1.78
C TRP A 388 -6.57 18.98 1.09
N SER A 389 -6.91 19.18 -0.19
CA SER A 389 -7.67 18.20 -0.98
C SER A 389 -6.83 16.98 -1.40
N CYS A 390 -5.50 17.13 -1.48
CA CYS A 390 -4.58 16.06 -1.86
C CYS A 390 -4.56 14.92 -0.83
N ASN A 391 -4.38 13.68 -1.30
CA ASN A 391 -4.07 12.56 -0.41
C ASN A 391 -2.62 12.67 0.09
N PRO A 392 -2.34 12.61 1.40
CA PRO A 392 -0.98 12.75 1.91
C PRO A 392 -0.16 11.47 1.68
N THR A 393 0.45 11.35 0.51
CA THR A 393 1.36 10.26 0.15
C THR A 393 2.81 10.73 0.19
N THR A 394 3.58 10.28 1.19
CA THR A 394 4.99 10.66 1.33
C THR A 394 5.90 9.89 0.38
N CYS A 395 6.61 10.61 -0.47
CA CYS A 395 7.77 10.14 -1.22
C CYS A 395 9.03 10.27 -0.33
N PRO A 396 10.00 9.35 -0.39
CA PRO A 396 11.23 9.53 0.37
C PRO A 396 12.21 10.58 -0.17
N LEU A 397 11.86 11.27 -1.25
CA LEU A 397 12.52 12.51 -1.67
C LEU A 397 11.86 13.75 -1.04
N ASP A 398 10.71 13.60 -0.38
CA ASP A 398 10.04 14.72 0.28
C ASP A 398 10.86 15.16 1.50
N PRO A 399 10.99 16.48 1.75
CA PRO A 399 11.77 16.98 2.87
C PRO A 399 11.16 16.60 4.22
N ILE A 400 9.82 16.51 4.29
CA ILE A 400 9.05 16.11 5.46
C ILE A 400 7.82 15.31 4.99
N PRO A 401 7.15 14.54 5.88
CA PRO A 401 5.94 13.83 5.51
C PRO A 401 4.84 14.76 4.97
N SER A 402 4.22 14.39 3.84
CA SER A 402 3.17 15.20 3.17
C SER A 402 1.99 15.56 4.08
N ALA A 403 1.60 14.68 5.02
CA ALA A 403 0.58 15.01 6.04
C ALA A 403 1.01 16.17 6.96
N MET A 404 2.32 16.29 7.22
CA MET A 404 2.88 17.39 8.01
C MET A 404 2.91 18.68 7.19
N ILE A 405 3.26 18.62 5.89
CA ILE A 405 3.16 19.77 4.96
C ILE A 405 1.72 20.32 4.96
N GLN A 406 0.70 19.47 4.80
CA GLN A 406 -0.71 19.89 4.86
C GLN A 406 -1.09 20.54 6.19
N THR A 407 -0.44 20.14 7.27
CA THR A 407 -0.73 20.65 8.61
C THR A 407 -0.16 22.05 8.81
N ILE A 408 1.06 22.31 8.30
CA ILE A 408 1.78 23.60 8.41
C ILE A 408 1.61 24.51 7.17
N SER A 409 0.90 24.05 6.13
CA SER A 409 0.71 24.80 4.89
C SER A 409 0.06 26.17 5.06
N PRO A 410 -0.83 26.44 6.05
CA PRO A 410 -1.32 27.80 6.28
C PRO A 410 -0.21 28.79 6.62
N ASP A 411 0.77 28.34 7.41
CA ASP A 411 1.88 29.17 7.89
C ASP A 411 2.93 29.41 6.79
N LEU A 412 3.13 28.41 5.91
CA LEU A 412 4.07 28.48 4.79
C LEU A 412 3.44 28.97 3.48
N LEU A 413 2.15 29.32 3.51
CA LEU A 413 1.38 29.65 2.32
C LEU A 413 2.01 30.73 1.44
N PRO A 414 2.57 31.83 1.98
CA PRO A 414 3.19 32.87 1.15
C PRO A 414 4.39 32.34 0.34
N PHE A 415 5.20 31.45 0.93
CA PHE A 415 6.39 30.88 0.30
C PHE A 415 6.02 29.85 -0.77
N ILE A 416 5.08 28.95 -0.45
CA ILE A 416 4.58 27.93 -1.38
C ILE A 416 3.93 28.61 -2.59
N THR A 417 3.10 29.62 -2.36
CA THR A 417 2.40 30.38 -3.40
C THR A 417 3.40 31.13 -4.29
N THR A 418 4.44 31.75 -3.72
CA THR A 418 5.52 32.39 -4.49
C THR A 418 6.22 31.40 -5.43
N VAL A 419 6.60 30.21 -4.93
CA VAL A 419 7.26 29.19 -5.77
C VAL A 419 6.34 28.73 -6.91
N ILE A 420 5.07 28.42 -6.61
CA ILE A 420 4.08 28.00 -7.62
C ILE A 420 3.89 29.08 -8.68
N ASN A 421 3.60 30.31 -8.27
CA ASN A 421 3.30 31.40 -9.20
C ASN A 421 4.51 31.81 -10.03
N ARG A 422 5.72 31.75 -9.47
CA ARG A 422 6.95 31.98 -10.24
C ARG A 422 7.24 30.85 -11.22
N SER A 423 6.92 29.60 -10.86
CA SER A 423 7.02 28.47 -11.79
C SER A 423 6.03 28.62 -12.95
N LEU A 424 4.78 29.00 -12.66
CA LEU A 424 3.75 29.22 -13.67
C LEU A 424 4.11 30.39 -14.61
N THR A 425 4.48 31.55 -14.07
CA THR A 425 4.77 32.75 -14.87
C THR A 425 6.04 32.63 -15.70
N SER A 426 7.06 31.92 -15.21
CA SER A 426 8.29 31.67 -15.98
C SER A 426 8.19 30.48 -16.94
N GLY A 427 7.16 29.64 -16.82
CA GLY A 427 7.07 28.37 -17.54
C GLY A 427 8.15 27.35 -17.14
N HIS A 428 8.90 27.60 -16.07
CA HIS A 428 9.97 26.73 -15.60
C HIS A 428 9.57 26.00 -14.33
N VAL A 429 9.55 24.67 -14.38
CA VAL A 429 9.36 23.82 -13.18
C VAL A 429 10.72 23.67 -12.48
N PRO A 430 10.82 23.91 -11.14
CA PRO A 430 12.04 23.71 -10.39
C PRO A 430 12.66 22.33 -10.63
N THR A 431 13.98 22.31 -10.79
CA THR A 431 14.77 21.11 -11.12
C THR A 431 14.61 20.00 -10.09
N VAL A 432 14.47 20.34 -8.81
CA VAL A 432 14.22 19.37 -7.73
C VAL A 432 12.90 18.61 -7.91
N PHE A 433 11.86 19.25 -8.44
CA PHE A 433 10.56 18.61 -8.70
C PHE A 433 10.55 17.77 -9.98
N LYS A 434 11.57 17.89 -10.84
CA LYS A 434 11.76 17.03 -12.02
C LYS A 434 12.42 15.70 -11.68
N LYS A 435 12.90 15.52 -10.45
CA LYS A 435 13.55 14.29 -10.00
C LYS A 435 12.50 13.31 -9.47
N ALA A 436 12.54 12.07 -9.95
CA ALA A 436 11.69 10.99 -9.46
C ALA A 436 12.53 9.78 -9.06
N ARG A 437 12.16 9.13 -7.96
CA ARG A 437 12.78 7.87 -7.57
C ARG A 437 11.99 6.70 -8.13
N VAL A 438 12.61 5.98 -9.07
CA VAL A 438 12.02 4.79 -9.68
C VAL A 438 12.36 3.56 -8.84
N ILE A 439 11.34 2.80 -8.45
CA ILE A 439 11.48 1.53 -7.75
C ILE A 439 11.03 0.40 -8.71
N PRO A 440 11.96 -0.47 -9.17
CA PRO A 440 11.60 -1.67 -9.90
C PRO A 440 10.80 -2.62 -9.01
N ILE A 441 9.57 -2.94 -9.39
CA ILE A 441 8.71 -3.90 -8.67
C ILE A 441 8.37 -5.07 -9.59
N LEU A 442 8.60 -6.30 -9.14
CA LEU A 442 8.27 -7.51 -9.89
C LEU A 442 6.76 -7.57 -10.17
N LYS A 443 6.37 -7.79 -11.43
CA LYS A 443 4.97 -7.79 -11.88
C LYS A 443 4.09 -8.82 -11.14
N LYS A 444 4.65 -9.99 -10.81
CA LYS A 444 4.01 -11.06 -10.04
C LYS A 444 5.07 -11.84 -9.25
N PRO A 445 4.76 -12.36 -8.05
CA PRO A 445 5.74 -13.08 -7.23
C PRO A 445 6.30 -14.38 -7.84
N ALA A 446 5.63 -14.95 -8.83
CA ALA A 446 6.00 -16.21 -9.47
C ALA A 446 6.86 -16.04 -10.75
N LEU A 447 7.12 -14.80 -11.17
CA LEU A 447 7.95 -14.52 -12.34
C LEU A 447 9.45 -14.60 -11.99
N ASP A 448 10.30 -14.87 -12.99
CA ASP A 448 11.74 -14.95 -12.81
C ASP A 448 12.33 -13.56 -12.44
N PRO A 449 12.95 -13.42 -11.25
CA PRO A 449 13.60 -12.19 -10.82
C PRO A 449 14.87 -11.83 -11.59
N SER A 450 15.47 -12.75 -12.34
CA SER A 450 16.65 -12.45 -13.17
C SER A 450 16.30 -11.83 -14.51
N ASP A 451 15.05 -11.93 -14.95
CA ASP A 451 14.57 -11.30 -16.18
C ASP A 451 14.06 -9.89 -15.88
N ILE A 452 14.82 -8.90 -16.35
CA ILE A 452 14.55 -7.48 -16.15
C ILE A 452 13.21 -7.03 -16.74
N SER A 453 12.69 -7.74 -17.75
CA SER A 453 11.40 -7.46 -18.37
C SER A 453 10.22 -7.76 -17.43
N ASN A 454 10.44 -8.53 -16.36
CA ASN A 454 9.43 -8.85 -15.35
C ASN A 454 9.21 -7.74 -14.32
N TYR A 455 9.96 -6.63 -14.38
CA TYR A 455 9.82 -5.52 -13.46
C TYR A 455 9.00 -4.37 -14.04
N ARG A 456 8.33 -3.63 -13.16
CA ARG A 456 7.62 -2.38 -13.45
C ARG A 456 8.44 -1.20 -12.91
N PRO A 457 8.66 -0.13 -13.71
CA PRO A 457 9.21 1.11 -13.18
C PRO A 457 8.09 1.90 -12.48
N VAL A 458 8.12 1.96 -11.14
CA VAL A 458 7.12 2.72 -10.36
C VAL A 458 7.76 3.96 -9.77
N SER A 459 7.19 5.13 -10.06
CA SER A 459 7.49 6.41 -9.42
C SER A 459 6.21 7.04 -8.86
N LEU A 460 6.32 7.78 -7.77
CA LEU A 460 5.25 8.64 -7.24
C LEU A 460 5.45 10.04 -7.84
N SER A 461 4.42 10.63 -8.44
CA SER A 461 4.45 12.00 -8.94
C SER A 461 3.14 12.73 -8.64
N PRO A 462 3.17 13.94 -8.06
CA PRO A 462 1.99 14.61 -7.48
C PRO A 462 1.17 15.48 -8.47
N VAL A 463 1.42 15.44 -9.78
CA VAL A 463 0.94 16.49 -10.73
C VAL A 463 -0.47 16.23 -11.30
N SER A 464 -1.32 15.41 -10.65
CA SER A 464 -2.53 14.89 -11.30
C SER A 464 -3.78 15.79 -11.25
N ASP A 465 -3.97 16.61 -10.21
CA ASP A 465 -5.29 17.20 -9.92
C ASP A 465 -5.52 18.57 -10.60
N TYR A 466 -4.50 19.42 -10.69
CA TYR A 466 -4.60 20.75 -11.32
C TYR A 466 -4.83 20.68 -12.84
N LEU A 467 -4.17 19.73 -13.51
CA LEU A 467 -4.33 19.51 -14.95
C LEU A 467 -5.77 19.09 -15.31
N LEU A 468 -6.44 18.42 -14.37
CA LEU A 468 -7.80 17.91 -14.52
C LEU A 468 -8.84 19.01 -14.33
N GLN A 469 -8.62 19.91 -13.37
CA GLN A 469 -9.50 21.06 -13.11
C GLN A 469 -9.43 22.11 -14.23
N ASN A 470 -8.28 22.24 -14.89
CA ASN A 470 -8.04 23.26 -15.91
C ASN A 470 -8.10 22.74 -17.36
N ASN A 471 -8.51 21.48 -17.59
CA ASN A 471 -8.55 20.85 -18.92
C ASN A 471 -7.21 20.92 -19.69
N LEU A 472 -6.08 20.88 -18.98
CA LEU A 472 -4.74 21.02 -19.56
C LEU A 472 -4.09 19.69 -19.95
N HIS A 473 -4.82 18.58 -19.85
CA HIS A 473 -4.34 17.29 -20.31
C HIS A 473 -4.36 17.21 -21.84
N ASP A 474 -3.29 16.67 -22.42
CA ASP A 474 -3.32 16.23 -23.82
C ASP A 474 -4.48 15.22 -23.99
N PRO A 475 -5.31 15.34 -25.05
CA PRO A 475 -6.43 14.43 -25.32
C PRO A 475 -6.05 12.93 -25.32
N ASN A 476 -4.78 12.63 -25.60
CA ASN A 476 -4.18 11.30 -25.69
C ASN A 476 -3.28 10.94 -24.48
N GLN A 477 -3.22 11.78 -23.45
CA GLN A 477 -2.49 11.50 -22.21
C GLN A 477 -3.33 10.64 -21.25
N SER A 478 -2.84 9.43 -20.97
CA SER A 478 -3.46 8.50 -20.04
C SER A 478 -2.86 8.53 -18.62
N GLY A 479 -1.60 8.91 -18.45
CA GLY A 479 -0.96 9.04 -17.12
C GLY A 479 -1.36 10.31 -16.35
N PHE A 480 -1.33 10.25 -15.00
CA PHE A 480 -1.62 11.33 -14.05
C PHE A 480 -2.95 12.08 -14.26
N LYS A 481 -4.02 11.34 -14.58
CA LYS A 481 -5.37 11.86 -14.69
C LYS A 481 -6.33 10.96 -13.90
N ALA A 482 -7.17 11.54 -13.04
CA ALA A 482 -8.19 10.79 -12.29
C ALA A 482 -9.09 10.03 -13.28
N ALA A 483 -9.44 8.77 -12.97
CA ALA A 483 -10.07 7.82 -13.90
C ALA A 483 -9.21 7.34 -15.11
N HIS A 484 -8.03 7.90 -15.35
CA HIS A 484 -7.23 7.65 -16.57
C HIS A 484 -5.81 7.10 -16.32
N SER A 485 -5.16 7.42 -15.17
CA SER A 485 -3.82 6.92 -14.77
C SER A 485 -3.81 5.61 -13.97
N THR A 486 -2.75 4.80 -14.11
CA THR A 486 -2.48 3.59 -13.30
C THR A 486 -1.66 3.87 -12.03
N CYS A 487 -1.07 5.05 -11.89
CA CYS A 487 -0.37 5.51 -10.69
C CYS A 487 -1.06 6.77 -10.18
N CYS A 488 -1.48 6.72 -8.92
CA CYS A 488 -1.92 7.88 -8.14
C CYS A 488 -0.70 8.57 -7.53
#